data_AF-A0A3B9NR60-F1
#
_entry.id   AF-A0A3B9NR60-F1
#
_cell.length_a   1.000
_cell.length_b   1.000
_cell.length_c   1.000
_cell.angle_alpha   90.00
_cell.angle_beta   90.00
_cell.angle_gamma   90.00
#
_symmetry.space_group_name_H-M   'P 1'
#
loop_
_entity.id
_entity.type
_entity.pdbx_description
1 polymer ?
#
loop_
_entity_poly.entity_id
_entity_poly.type
_entity_poly.pdbx_seq_one_letter_code
_entity_poly.pdbx_strand_id
1 'polypeptide(L)' 'MTNPHPLRAKVRIVLVETSHPGNIGAAARAMKNMGLDRLYLV' A
#
# COMPACT_ATOMS: atom_id res chain seq x y z
N MET A 1 -19.81 9.12 -5.84
CA MET A 1 -18.33 9.17 -5.94
C MET A 1 -17.81 9.44 -4.54
N THR A 2 -17.35 8.40 -3.86
CA THR A 2 -17.11 8.39 -2.41
C THR A 2 -15.92 9.28 -2.06
N ASN A 3 -16.12 10.25 -1.18
CA ASN A 3 -15.04 11.06 -0.63
C ASN A 3 -14.12 10.10 0.16
N PRO A 4 -12.87 9.86 -0.26
CA PRO A 4 -12.01 8.92 0.45
C PRO A 4 -11.82 9.40 1.88
N HIS A 5 -12.03 8.50 2.85
CA HIS A 5 -11.90 8.85 4.26
C HIS A 5 -10.51 9.46 4.49
N PRO A 6 -10.39 10.69 5.03
CA PRO A 6 -9.14 11.46 5.04
C PRO A 6 -7.97 10.79 5.77
N LEU A 7 -8.23 9.74 6.55
CA LEU A 7 -7.22 8.91 7.19
C LEU A 7 -6.47 8.02 6.18
N ARG A 8 -7.15 7.46 5.17
CA ARG A 8 -6.52 6.57 4.17
C ARG A 8 -5.45 7.30 3.35
N ALA A 9 -5.72 8.56 2.96
CA ALA A 9 -4.76 9.39 2.23
C ALA A 9 -3.47 9.71 3.02
N LYS A 10 -3.49 9.52 4.35
CA LYS A 10 -2.37 9.81 5.25
C LYS A 10 -1.49 8.59 5.57
N VAL A 11 -1.92 7.38 5.23
CA VAL A 11 -1.14 6.16 5.51
C VAL A 11 -0.17 5.89 4.37
N ARG A 12 1.11 5.66 4.70
CA ARG A 12 2.15 5.24 3.76
C ARG A 12 2.61 3.85 4.17
N ILE A 13 2.63 2.92 3.21
CA ILE A 13 3.20 1.59 3.41
C ILE A 13 4.60 1.61 2.82
N VAL A 14 5.60 1.31 3.65
CA VAL A 14 7.01 1.28 3.24
C VAL A 14 7.53 -0.13 3.44
N LEU A 15 7.97 -0.78 2.36
CA LEU A 15 8.68 -2.05 2.44
C LEU A 15 10.17 -1.77 2.35
N VAL A 16 10.90 -2.17 3.37
CA VAL A 16 12.35 -1.99 3.48
C VAL A 16 13.02 -3.31 3.13
N GLU A 17 14.02 -3.28 2.25
CA GLU A 17 14.86 -4.43 1.88
C GLU A 17 14.06 -5.65 1.41
N THR A 18 13.03 -5.41 0.58
CA THR A 18 12.19 -6.50 0.07
C THR A 18 13.00 -7.44 -0.82
N SER A 19 13.30 -8.64 -0.32
CA SER A 19 14.19 -9.59 -1.03
C SER A 19 13.49 -10.36 -2.15
N HIS A 20 12.18 -10.61 -2.01
CA HIS A 20 11.39 -11.37 -2.98
C HIS A 20 10.40 -10.46 -3.70
N PRO A 21 10.48 -10.30 -5.04
CA PRO A 21 9.60 -9.38 -5.78
C PRO A 21 8.11 -9.76 -5.67
N GLY A 22 7.79 -11.04 -5.43
CA GLY A 22 6.42 -11.49 -5.17
C GLY A 22 5.75 -10.81 -3.97
N ASN A 23 6.53 -10.41 -2.96
CA ASN A 23 6.01 -9.75 -1.76
C ASN A 23 5.50 -8.34 -2.05
N ILE A 24 6.08 -7.65 -3.05
CA ILE A 24 5.61 -6.33 -3.50
C ILE A 24 4.19 -6.46 -4.06
N GLY A 25 3.95 -7.47 -4.91
CA GLY A 25 2.64 -7.75 -5.48
C GLY A 25 1.60 -8.17 -4.43
N ALA A 26 2.01 -9.02 -3.49
CA ALA A 26 1.15 -9.44 -2.37
C ALA A 26 0.75 -8.25 -1.48
N ALA A 27 1.71 -7.39 -1.13
CA ALA A 27 1.46 -6.16 -0.36
C ALA A 27 0.54 -5.21 -1.12
N ALA A 28 0.80 -4.95 -2.41
CA ALA A 28 -0.05 -4.10 -3.24
C ALA A 28 -1.49 -4.64 -3.36
N ARG A 29 -1.67 -5.96 -3.49
CA ARG A 29 -3.00 -6.60 -3.49
C ARG A 29 -3.73 -6.40 -2.16
N ALA A 30 -3.03 -6.61 -1.04
CA ALA A 30 -3.60 -6.36 0.28
C ALA A 30 -3.99 -4.89 0.46
N MET A 31 -3.12 -3.95 0.05
CA MET A 31 -3.39 -2.51 0.09
C MET A 31 -4.64 -2.13 -0.70
N LYS A 32 -4.80 -2.64 -1.92
CA LYS A 32 -5.98 -2.39 -2.75
C LYS A 32 -7.27 -2.84 -2.06
N ASN A 33 -7.27 -4.03 -1.45
CA ASN A 33 -8.43 -4.53 -0.71
C ASN A 33 -8.77 -3.65 0.51
N MET A 34 -7.79 -2.93 1.05
CA MET A 34 -7.95 -2.00 2.19
C MET A 34 -8.20 -0.53 1.76
N GLY A 35 -8.25 -0.25 0.46
CA GLY A 35 -8.37 1.11 -0.06
C GLY A 35 -7.15 1.99 0.25
N LEU A 36 -5.97 1.39 0.29
CA LEU A 36 -4.67 2.06 0.42
C LEU A 36 -3.95 2.05 -0.92
N ASP A 37 -3.26 3.13 -1.26
CA ASP A 37 -2.67 3.33 -2.59
C ASP A 37 -1.22 3.86 -2.56
N ARG A 38 -0.66 4.12 -1.38
CA ARG A 38 0.69 4.71 -1.20
C ARG A 38 1.72 3.68 -0.75
N LEU A 39 2.28 2.94 -1.70
CA LEU A 39 3.36 1.97 -1.49
C LEU A 39 4.72 2.59 -1.86
N TYR A 40 5.70 2.48 -0.97
CA TYR A 40 7.09 2.87 -1.19
C TYR A 40 8.02 1.68 -0.93
N LEU A 41 9.10 1.59 -1.70
CA LEU A 41 10.15 0.59 -1.54
C LEU A 41 11.44 1.31 -1.16
N VAL A 42 12.14 0.79 -0.16
CA VAL A 42 13.45 1.28 0.30
C VAL A 42 14.44 0.12 0.27
#